data_AF-A0A358MB95-F1
#
_entry.id   AF-A0A358MB95-F1
#
_cell.length_a   1.000
_cell.length_b   1.000
_cell.length_c   1.000
_cell.angle_alpha   90.00
_cell.angle_beta   90.00
_cell.angle_gamma   90.00
#
_symmetry.space_group_name_H-M   'P 1'
#
loop_
_entity.id
_entity.type
_entity.pdbx_description
1 polymer ?
#
loop_
_entity_poly.entity_id
_entity_poly.type
_entity_poly.pdbx_seq_one_letter_code
_entity_poly.pdbx_strand_id
1 'polypeptide(L)'
;MAMTEDKKAKKTKAQAEGAVAKPSKKQKVADRLASANKISFTLETEVRKLAQEEAKKSGMELGHFMQKLVENFVLENAAPDNELAKRLKAKRAVIERAVNLAQEIDQKGGFDEHLILNVMKTATQDGDFAKLYALACGNVANDDGAPASKLSIVLNQQLGRMIKKAVGARSKRNDAGKIARVQVSGEAISTYTLLEKAS
;
A
#
# COMPACT_ATOMS: atom_id res chain seq x y z
N MET A 1 20.93 76.62 5.92
CA MET A 1 22.01 75.61 5.89
C MET A 1 21.36 74.23 5.81
N ALA A 2 21.78 73.46 4.79
CA ALA A 2 21.64 72.01 4.56
C ALA A 2 20.23 71.39 4.57
N MET A 3 19.70 71.02 3.38
CA MET A 3 19.67 69.63 2.83
C MET A 3 18.37 68.90 3.27
N THR A 4 17.57 68.20 2.47
CA THR A 4 17.71 67.64 1.11
C THR A 4 16.35 67.09 0.63
N GLU A 5 16.09 67.25 -0.66
CA GLU A 5 15.56 66.30 -1.66
C GLU A 5 14.21 65.55 -1.49
N ASP A 6 13.33 65.88 -2.45
CA ASP A 6 12.37 65.00 -3.13
C ASP A 6 12.77 63.52 -3.24
N LYS A 7 11.83 62.60 -2.95
CA LYS A 7 11.78 61.29 -3.60
C LYS A 7 10.36 60.81 -3.89
N LYS A 8 10.02 60.96 -5.17
CA LYS A 8 8.96 60.29 -5.93
C LYS A 8 9.26 58.78 -6.02
N ALA A 9 8.37 57.91 -5.53
CA ALA A 9 8.32 56.48 -5.92
C ALA A 9 6.91 55.92 -5.64
N LYS A 10 5.99 55.96 -6.61
CA LYS A 10 5.71 54.92 -7.62
C LYS A 10 4.93 53.71 -7.09
N LYS A 11 3.61 53.82 -7.32
CA LYS A 11 2.60 52.79 -7.60
C LYS A 11 3.07 51.32 -7.66
N THR A 12 2.43 50.52 -6.80
CA THR A 12 1.71 49.27 -7.09
C THR A 12 2.49 48.10 -7.70
N LYS A 13 2.60 46.99 -6.93
CA LYS A 13 2.22 45.68 -7.48
C LYS A 13 1.71 44.75 -6.36
N ALA A 14 0.45 44.39 -6.52
CA ALA A 14 -0.28 43.42 -5.73
C ALA A 14 0.33 42.02 -5.83
N GLN A 15 0.03 41.25 -4.79
CA GLN A 15 0.27 39.82 -4.62
C GLN A 15 -0.04 39.02 -5.89
N ALA A 16 0.89 38.16 -6.29
CA ALA A 16 0.60 37.05 -7.19
C ALA A 16 0.43 35.79 -6.33
N GLU A 17 -0.84 35.48 -6.07
CA GLU A 17 -1.27 34.18 -5.59
C GLU A 17 -0.93 33.08 -6.62
N GLY A 18 -0.46 31.93 -6.14
CA GLY A 18 -0.74 30.63 -6.74
C GLY A 18 -0.26 30.36 -8.17
N ALA A 19 1.03 30.50 -8.47
CA ALA A 19 1.59 29.85 -9.65
C ALA A 19 1.69 28.34 -9.41
N VAL A 20 0.69 27.56 -9.85
CA VAL A 20 0.77 26.10 -9.89
C VAL A 20 1.96 25.72 -10.80
N ALA A 21 3.01 25.16 -10.19
CA ALA A 21 4.20 24.75 -10.92
C ALA A 21 3.82 23.81 -12.07
N LYS A 22 4.25 24.13 -13.30
CA LYS A 22 4.00 23.30 -14.48
C LYS A 22 4.56 21.89 -14.21
N PRO A 23 3.79 20.81 -14.46
CA PRO A 23 4.23 19.47 -14.16
C PRO A 23 5.49 19.14 -14.97
N SER A 24 6.49 18.63 -14.28
CA SER A 24 7.76 18.20 -14.86
C SER A 24 7.54 17.11 -15.93
N LYS A 25 8.49 16.95 -16.85
CA LYS A 25 8.42 15.89 -17.88
C LYS A 25 8.21 14.49 -17.26
N LYS A 26 8.79 14.22 -16.08
CA LYS A 26 8.60 12.97 -15.33
C LYS A 26 7.18 12.82 -14.78
N GLN A 27 6.57 13.89 -14.26
CA GLN A 27 5.17 13.89 -13.82
C GLN A 27 4.22 13.64 -15.00
N LYS A 28 4.41 14.31 -16.14
CA LYS A 28 3.59 14.10 -17.33
C LYS A 28 3.64 12.66 -17.86
N VAL A 29 4.81 12.02 -17.81
CA VAL A 29 4.96 10.60 -18.21
C VAL A 29 4.29 9.68 -17.19
N ALA A 30 4.46 9.93 -15.90
CA ALA A 30 3.79 9.17 -14.84
C ALA A 30 2.26 9.31 -14.92
N ASP A 31 1.74 10.51 -15.15
CA ASP A 31 0.31 10.79 -15.29
C ASP A 31 -0.26 10.09 -16.54
N ARG A 32 0.47 10.11 -17.66
CA ARG A 32 0.07 9.39 -18.88
C ARG A 32 0.02 7.88 -18.65
N LEU A 33 1.01 7.32 -17.97
CA LEU A 33 1.04 5.89 -17.62
C LEU A 33 -0.05 5.51 -16.61
N ALA A 34 -0.33 6.36 -15.62
CA ALA A 34 -1.41 6.15 -14.67
C ALA A 34 -2.79 6.22 -15.35
N SER A 35 -2.95 7.16 -16.29
CA SER A 35 -4.19 7.30 -17.08
C SER A 35 -4.42 6.10 -18.00
N ALA A 36 -3.35 5.52 -18.55
CA ALA A 36 -3.42 4.32 -19.40
C ALA A 36 -3.93 3.08 -18.64
N ASN A 37 -3.77 3.04 -17.31
CA ASN A 37 -4.28 1.94 -16.48
C ASN A 37 -5.70 2.19 -15.95
N LYS A 38 -6.29 3.37 -16.21
CA LYS A 38 -7.65 3.69 -15.79
C LYS A 38 -8.64 3.19 -16.83
N ILE A 39 -9.50 2.27 -16.43
CA ILE A 39 -10.58 1.76 -17.27
C ILE A 39 -11.88 2.47 -16.89
N SER A 40 -12.64 2.90 -17.89
CA SER A 40 -14.00 3.41 -17.73
C SER A 40 -14.93 2.56 -18.56
N PHE A 41 -16.05 2.14 -17.98
CA PHE A 41 -17.07 1.36 -18.66
C PHE A 41 -18.44 1.76 -18.13
N THR A 42 -19.46 1.56 -18.94
CA THR A 42 -20.85 1.82 -18.58
C THR A 42 -21.48 0.53 -18.10
N LEU A 43 -22.18 0.60 -16.98
CA LEU A 43 -23.03 -0.48 -16.47
C LEU A 43 -24.48 -0.04 -16.53
N GLU A 44 -25.37 -1.01 -16.72
CA GLU A 44 -26.79 -0.81 -16.43
C GLU A 44 -26.97 -0.40 -14.96
N THR A 45 -27.97 0.45 -14.69
CA THR A 45 -28.21 1.02 -13.36
C THR A 45 -28.41 -0.06 -12.30
N GLU A 46 -29.21 -1.09 -12.58
CA GLU A 46 -29.50 -2.16 -11.62
C GLU A 46 -28.28 -3.06 -11.37
N VAL A 47 -27.48 -3.34 -12.41
CA VAL A 47 -26.20 -4.06 -12.26
C VAL A 47 -25.25 -3.29 -11.33
N ARG A 48 -25.14 -1.96 -11.51
CA ARG A 48 -24.29 -1.13 -10.65
C ARG A 48 -24.78 -1.12 -9.20
N LYS A 49 -26.10 -1.04 -8.97
CA LYS A 49 -26.67 -1.08 -7.61
C LYS A 49 -26.36 -2.40 -6.92
N LEU A 50 -26.62 -3.52 -7.61
CA LEU A 50 -26.34 -4.84 -7.06
C LEU A 50 -24.85 -5.06 -6.75
N ALA A 51 -23.96 -4.63 -7.66
CA ALA A 51 -22.52 -4.69 -7.42
C ALA A 51 -22.09 -3.86 -6.20
N GLN A 52 -22.71 -2.69 -5.98
CA GLN A 52 -22.45 -1.84 -4.83
C GLN A 52 -22.90 -2.49 -3.50
N GLU A 53 -24.01 -3.22 -3.51
CA GLU A 53 -24.49 -3.97 -2.36
C GLU A 53 -23.58 -5.14 -2.01
N GLU A 54 -23.15 -5.92 -3.02
CA GLU A 54 -22.20 -7.03 -2.83
C GLU A 54 -20.84 -6.55 -2.33
N ALA A 55 -20.37 -5.40 -2.83
CA ALA A 55 -19.17 -4.75 -2.32
C ALA A 55 -19.31 -4.42 -0.81
N LYS A 56 -20.44 -3.83 -0.41
CA LYS A 56 -20.72 -3.50 1.00
C LYS A 56 -20.82 -4.74 1.90
N LYS A 57 -21.51 -5.80 1.46
CA LYS A 57 -21.57 -7.09 2.18
C LYS A 57 -20.18 -7.66 2.44
N SER A 58 -19.28 -7.46 1.49
CA SER A 58 -17.88 -7.89 1.59
C SER A 58 -16.97 -6.89 2.31
N GLY A 59 -17.51 -5.78 2.84
CA GLY A 59 -16.75 -4.71 3.50
C GLY A 59 -15.76 -3.99 2.57
N MET A 60 -16.07 -3.91 1.27
CA MET A 60 -15.25 -3.31 0.23
C MET A 60 -15.93 -2.11 -0.44
N GLU A 61 -15.12 -1.14 -0.86
CA GLU A 61 -15.56 -0.10 -1.78
C GLU A 61 -15.74 -0.66 -3.20
N LEU A 62 -16.69 -0.10 -3.97
CA LEU A 62 -17.04 -0.61 -5.30
C LEU A 62 -15.82 -0.73 -6.23
N GLY A 63 -14.93 0.28 -6.25
CA GLY A 63 -13.73 0.23 -7.09
C GLY A 63 -12.81 -0.96 -6.74
N HIS A 64 -12.62 -1.23 -5.45
CA HIS A 64 -11.81 -2.37 -5.00
C HIS A 64 -12.52 -3.71 -5.32
N PHE A 65 -13.84 -3.75 -5.15
CA PHE A 65 -14.64 -4.91 -5.53
C PHE A 65 -14.51 -5.22 -7.04
N MET A 66 -14.64 -4.21 -7.91
CA MET A 66 -14.46 -4.38 -9.35
C MET A 66 -13.03 -4.82 -9.71
N GLN A 67 -12.02 -4.26 -9.05
CA GLN A 67 -10.64 -4.73 -9.23
C GLN A 67 -10.50 -6.21 -8.86
N LYS A 68 -11.07 -6.64 -7.73
CA LYS A 68 -11.05 -8.05 -7.31
C LYS A 68 -11.73 -8.94 -8.33
N LEU A 69 -12.87 -8.53 -8.89
CA LEU A 69 -13.57 -9.29 -9.93
C LEU A 69 -12.70 -9.50 -11.17
N VAL A 70 -12.06 -8.44 -11.66
CA VAL A 70 -11.16 -8.53 -12.83
C VAL A 70 -9.95 -9.42 -12.51
N GLU A 71 -9.34 -9.28 -11.33
CA GLU A 71 -8.22 -10.14 -10.93
C GLU A 71 -8.64 -11.60 -10.80
N ASN A 72 -9.83 -11.90 -10.27
CA ASN A 72 -10.36 -13.25 -10.19
C ASN A 72 -10.55 -13.85 -11.58
N PHE A 73 -11.18 -13.11 -12.48
CA PHE A 73 -11.38 -13.54 -13.86
C PHE A 73 -10.04 -13.85 -14.55
N VAL A 74 -9.04 -12.97 -14.39
CA VAL A 74 -7.68 -13.21 -14.92
C VAL A 74 -7.08 -14.49 -14.33
N LEU A 75 -7.22 -14.73 -13.02
CA LEU A 75 -6.66 -15.91 -12.37
C LEU A 75 -7.33 -17.23 -12.78
N GLU A 76 -8.63 -17.18 -13.06
CA GLU A 76 -9.43 -18.32 -13.51
C GLU A 76 -9.13 -18.71 -14.97
N ASN A 77 -8.81 -17.72 -15.81
CA ASN A 77 -8.68 -17.92 -17.26
C ASN A 77 -7.22 -17.86 -17.77
N ALA A 78 -6.26 -17.50 -16.91
CA ALA A 78 -4.86 -17.44 -17.31
C ALA A 78 -4.30 -18.82 -17.65
N ALA A 79 -3.45 -18.88 -18.67
CA ALA A 79 -2.65 -20.06 -18.96
C ALA A 79 -1.82 -20.48 -17.72
N PRO A 80 -1.54 -21.78 -17.53
CA PRO A 80 -0.79 -22.27 -16.36
C PRO A 80 0.55 -21.58 -16.15
N ASP A 81 1.22 -21.18 -17.24
CA ASP A 81 2.52 -20.50 -17.22
C ASP A 81 2.47 -18.97 -17.26
N ASN A 82 1.30 -18.39 -17.05
CA ASN A 82 1.19 -16.95 -16.98
C ASN A 82 1.84 -16.39 -15.70
N GLU A 83 2.94 -15.67 -15.87
CA GLU A 83 3.72 -15.09 -14.77
C GLU A 83 2.94 -14.10 -13.90
N LEU A 84 2.04 -13.31 -14.50
CA LEU A 84 1.18 -12.40 -13.74
C LEU A 84 0.22 -13.20 -12.84
N ALA A 85 -0.38 -14.27 -13.35
CA ALA A 85 -1.28 -15.11 -12.58
C ALA A 85 -0.56 -15.84 -11.45
N LYS A 86 0.62 -16.43 -11.72
CA LYS A 86 1.48 -17.05 -10.68
C LYS A 86 1.78 -16.06 -9.56
N ARG A 87 2.19 -14.84 -9.91
CA ARG A 87 2.48 -13.77 -8.94
C ARG A 87 1.25 -13.32 -8.15
N LEU A 88 0.10 -13.16 -8.79
CA LEU A 88 -1.15 -12.78 -8.11
C LEU A 88 -1.63 -13.87 -7.15
N LYS A 89 -1.53 -15.15 -7.53
CA LYS A 89 -1.80 -16.29 -6.63
C LYS A 89 -0.87 -16.28 -5.43
N ALA A 90 0.43 -16.12 -5.66
CA ALA A 90 1.43 -16.05 -4.59
C ALA A 90 1.15 -14.88 -3.63
N LYS A 91 0.85 -13.69 -4.16
CA LYS A 91 0.48 -12.52 -3.35
C LYS A 91 -0.72 -12.79 -2.44
N ARG A 92 -1.76 -13.45 -2.95
CA ARG A 92 -2.97 -13.79 -2.17
C ARG A 92 -2.63 -14.77 -1.05
N ALA A 93 -1.91 -15.84 -1.36
CA ALA A 93 -1.50 -16.84 -0.39
C ALA A 93 -0.63 -16.25 0.73
N VAL A 94 0.31 -15.37 0.40
CA VAL A 94 1.14 -14.66 1.39
C VAL A 94 0.30 -13.79 2.33
N ILE A 95 -0.64 -13.01 1.79
CA ILE A 95 -1.51 -12.15 2.61
C ILE A 95 -2.39 -13.01 3.52
N GLU A 96 -3.00 -14.06 2.98
CA GLU A 96 -3.85 -14.97 3.74
C GLU A 96 -3.08 -15.64 4.88
N ARG A 97 -1.91 -16.22 4.59
CA ARG A 97 -1.06 -16.87 5.59
C ARG A 97 -0.63 -15.90 6.69
N ALA A 98 -0.22 -14.68 6.33
CA ALA A 98 0.18 -13.66 7.31
C ALA A 98 -0.99 -13.20 8.18
N VAL A 99 -2.20 -13.08 7.62
CA VAL A 99 -3.42 -12.73 8.38
C VAL A 99 -3.78 -13.84 9.36
N ASN A 100 -3.80 -15.10 8.91
CA ASN A 100 -4.11 -16.25 9.76
C ASN A 100 -3.10 -16.36 10.90
N LEU A 101 -1.80 -16.22 10.59
CA LEU A 101 -0.75 -16.26 11.60
C LEU A 101 -0.87 -15.11 12.62
N ALA A 102 -1.23 -13.90 12.18
CA ALA A 102 -1.47 -12.79 13.09
C ALA A 102 -2.61 -13.08 14.06
N GLN A 103 -3.71 -13.67 13.57
CA GLN A 103 -4.85 -14.07 14.40
C GLN A 103 -4.47 -15.19 15.37
N GLU A 104 -3.73 -16.20 14.93
CA GLU A 104 -3.25 -17.28 15.79
C GLU A 104 -2.35 -16.78 16.92
N ILE A 105 -1.40 -15.88 16.62
CA ILE A 105 -0.52 -15.27 17.62
C ILE A 105 -1.35 -14.48 18.63
N ASP A 106 -2.31 -13.69 18.16
CA ASP A 106 -3.17 -12.87 19.02
C ASP A 106 -4.07 -13.71 19.93
N GLN A 107 -4.70 -14.75 19.38
CA GLN A 107 -5.55 -15.68 20.14
C GLN A 107 -4.79 -16.42 21.24
N LYS A 108 -3.48 -16.66 21.04
CA LYS A 108 -2.59 -17.26 22.04
C LYS A 108 -2.05 -16.24 23.06
N GLY A 109 -2.50 -14.99 23.02
CA GLY A 109 -2.03 -13.91 23.90
C GLY A 109 -0.66 -13.35 23.54
N GLY A 110 -0.13 -13.67 22.35
CA GLY A 110 1.19 -13.24 21.88
C GLY A 110 1.20 -11.86 21.22
N PHE A 111 0.17 -11.04 21.41
CA PHE A 111 0.14 -9.69 20.87
C PHE A 111 1.13 -8.78 21.60
N ASP A 112 1.98 -8.12 20.82
CA ASP A 112 2.80 -7.00 21.27
C ASP A 112 2.83 -5.88 20.21
N GLU A 113 3.53 -4.79 20.51
CA GLU A 113 3.66 -3.66 19.59
C GLU A 113 4.44 -3.99 18.30
N HIS A 114 5.20 -5.08 18.30
CA HIS A 114 6.02 -5.58 17.20
C HIS A 114 5.34 -6.68 16.39
N LEU A 115 4.05 -6.94 16.60
CA LEU A 115 3.32 -8.06 15.97
C LEU A 115 3.55 -8.17 14.46
N ILE A 116 3.57 -7.06 13.71
CA ILE A 116 3.83 -7.09 12.26
C ILE A 116 5.19 -7.73 11.95
N LEU A 117 6.24 -7.37 12.70
CA LEU A 117 7.55 -7.98 12.55
C LEU A 117 7.53 -9.44 12.96
N ASN A 118 6.91 -9.76 14.11
CA ASN A 118 6.87 -11.13 14.63
C ASN A 118 6.14 -12.08 13.67
N VAL A 119 5.03 -11.64 13.08
CA VAL A 119 4.31 -12.38 12.03
C VAL A 119 5.21 -12.63 10.84
N MET A 120 5.89 -11.60 10.33
CA MET A 120 6.76 -11.75 9.17
C MET A 120 7.95 -12.67 9.45
N LYS A 121 8.61 -12.52 10.60
CA LYS A 121 9.72 -13.40 11.04
C LYS A 121 9.28 -14.85 11.08
N THR A 122 8.16 -15.11 11.75
CA THR A 122 7.62 -16.46 11.91
C THR A 122 7.18 -17.04 10.57
N ALA A 123 6.50 -16.25 9.74
CA ALA A 123 6.08 -16.70 8.41
C ALA A 123 7.28 -17.02 7.51
N THR A 124 8.36 -16.25 7.56
CA THR A 124 9.55 -16.49 6.72
C THR A 124 10.37 -17.72 7.10
N GLN A 125 10.14 -18.31 8.28
CA GLN A 125 10.73 -19.60 8.64
C GLN A 125 10.09 -20.76 7.87
N ASP A 126 8.88 -20.57 7.35
CA ASP A 126 8.19 -21.50 6.46
C ASP A 126 8.75 -21.32 5.04
N GLY A 127 9.44 -22.35 4.55
CA GLY A 127 10.09 -22.32 3.24
C GLY A 127 9.13 -22.10 2.07
N ASP A 128 7.87 -22.52 2.20
CA ASP A 128 6.87 -22.31 1.15
C ASP A 128 6.35 -20.87 1.17
N PHE A 129 6.15 -20.30 2.37
CA PHE A 129 5.85 -18.88 2.49
C PHE A 129 6.98 -18.02 1.90
N ALA A 130 8.24 -18.32 2.20
CA ALA A 130 9.38 -17.57 1.69
C ALA A 130 9.43 -17.55 0.14
N LYS A 131 9.19 -18.70 -0.50
CA LYS A 131 9.11 -18.81 -1.96
C LYS A 131 7.96 -17.98 -2.53
N LEU A 132 6.76 -18.08 -1.94
CA LEU A 132 5.60 -17.32 -2.39
C LEU A 132 5.79 -15.81 -2.19
N TYR A 133 6.43 -15.41 -1.09
CA TYR A 133 6.74 -14.02 -0.80
C TYR A 133 7.74 -13.44 -1.82
N ALA A 134 8.81 -14.17 -2.14
CA ALA A 134 9.77 -13.77 -3.18
C ALA A 134 9.09 -13.61 -4.55
N LEU A 135 8.29 -14.60 -4.95
CA LEU A 135 7.51 -14.56 -6.19
C LEU A 135 6.55 -13.37 -6.23
N ALA A 136 5.84 -13.11 -5.13
CA ALA A 136 4.91 -11.99 -5.00
C ALA A 136 5.62 -10.62 -5.09
N CYS A 137 6.85 -10.53 -4.57
CA CYS A 137 7.72 -9.36 -4.67
C CYS A 137 8.28 -9.15 -6.08
N GLY A 138 8.08 -10.08 -7.01
CA GLY A 138 8.66 -10.05 -8.34
C GLY A 138 10.15 -10.39 -8.36
N ASN A 139 10.68 -10.96 -7.27
CA ASN A 139 12.03 -11.44 -7.21
C ASN A 139 12.03 -12.90 -7.69
N VAL A 140 12.70 -13.17 -8.81
CA VAL A 140 13.26 -14.49 -9.06
C VAL A 140 14.33 -14.71 -8.00
N ALA A 141 14.33 -15.88 -7.35
CA ALA A 141 15.29 -16.21 -6.30
C ALA A 141 16.72 -15.82 -6.72
N ASN A 142 17.46 -15.16 -5.80
CA ASN A 142 18.87 -14.72 -5.90
C ASN A 142 19.11 -13.24 -6.23
N ASP A 143 18.64 -12.32 -5.38
CA ASP A 143 19.28 -11.00 -5.28
C ASP A 143 19.29 -10.51 -3.82
N ASP A 144 20.08 -11.20 -2.99
CA ASP A 144 20.34 -10.82 -1.61
C ASP A 144 21.13 -9.51 -1.60
N GLY A 145 20.42 -8.38 -1.61
CA GLY A 145 21.00 -7.03 -1.59
C GLY A 145 20.33 -6.02 -2.52
N ALA A 146 19.41 -6.45 -3.40
CA ALA A 146 18.67 -5.53 -4.25
C ALA A 146 17.78 -4.58 -3.42
N PRO A 147 17.70 -3.29 -3.79
CA PRO A 147 16.75 -2.38 -3.17
C PRO A 147 15.34 -2.93 -3.32
N ALA A 148 14.53 -2.77 -2.27
CA ALA A 148 13.16 -3.27 -2.24
C ALA A 148 12.40 -2.91 -3.53
N SER A 149 11.98 -3.93 -4.28
CA SER A 149 11.22 -3.71 -5.50
C SER A 149 9.96 -2.89 -5.20
N LYS A 150 9.45 -2.14 -6.18
CA LYS A 150 8.18 -1.40 -6.01
C LYS A 150 7.04 -2.34 -5.60
N LEU A 151 7.08 -3.60 -6.05
CA LEU A 151 6.09 -4.62 -5.70
C LEU A 151 6.21 -5.04 -4.23
N SER A 152 7.42 -5.25 -3.70
CA SER A 152 7.63 -5.60 -2.29
C SER A 152 7.20 -4.47 -1.37
N ILE A 153 7.48 -3.22 -1.71
CA ILE A 153 7.02 -2.04 -0.95
C ILE A 153 5.49 -2.03 -0.85
N VAL A 154 4.80 -2.22 -1.97
CA VAL A 154 3.33 -2.24 -2.02
C VAL A 154 2.75 -3.43 -1.25
N LEU A 155 3.36 -4.61 -1.40
CA LEU A 155 2.96 -5.82 -0.68
C LEU A 155 3.11 -5.64 0.83
N ASN A 156 4.26 -5.14 1.30
CA ASN A 156 4.55 -4.97 2.73
C ASN A 156 3.64 -3.95 3.40
N GLN A 157 3.30 -2.87 2.69
CA GLN A 157 2.28 -1.93 3.15
C GLN A 157 0.91 -2.59 3.25
N GLN A 158 0.55 -3.46 2.31
CA GLN A 158 -0.70 -4.20 2.35
C GLN A 158 -0.72 -5.21 3.51
N LEU A 159 0.36 -5.97 3.70
CA LEU A 159 0.52 -6.91 4.80
C LEU A 159 0.37 -6.22 6.16
N GLY A 160 1.08 -5.10 6.39
CA GLY A 160 0.97 -4.37 7.65
C GLY A 160 -0.46 -3.86 7.93
N ARG A 161 -1.19 -3.41 6.89
CA ARG A 161 -2.60 -3.02 7.03
C ARG A 161 -3.50 -4.21 7.36
N MET A 162 -3.31 -5.33 6.68
CA MET A 162 -4.15 -6.53 6.83
C MET A 162 -3.91 -7.21 8.17
N ILE A 163 -2.65 -7.39 8.58
CA ILE A 163 -2.26 -7.92 9.90
C ILE A 163 -2.89 -7.08 11.00
N LYS A 164 -2.72 -5.75 10.96
CA LYS A 164 -3.30 -4.83 11.94
C LYS A 164 -4.83 -4.97 12.03
N LYS A 165 -5.51 -5.02 10.88
CA LYS A 165 -6.97 -5.18 10.82
C LYS A 165 -7.41 -6.52 11.41
N ALA A 166 -6.68 -7.59 11.12
CA ALA A 166 -7.02 -8.95 11.52
C ALA A 166 -7.08 -9.15 13.04
N VAL A 167 -6.26 -8.40 13.80
CA VAL A 167 -6.20 -8.45 15.27
C VAL A 167 -6.88 -7.27 15.97
N GLY A 168 -7.64 -6.46 15.21
CA GLY A 168 -8.34 -5.30 15.74
C GLY A 168 -7.44 -4.22 16.34
N ALA A 169 -6.18 -4.12 15.91
CA ALA A 169 -5.20 -3.20 16.50
C ALA A 169 -5.26 -1.79 15.88
N ARG A 170 -4.74 -0.81 16.63
CA ARG A 170 -4.50 0.56 16.17
C ARG A 170 -3.00 0.80 15.99
N SER A 171 -2.68 1.86 15.25
CA SER A 171 -1.29 2.27 15.05
C SER A 171 -0.87 3.10 16.25
N LYS A 172 0.13 2.63 16.99
CA LYS A 172 0.71 3.33 18.14
C LYS A 172 1.23 4.69 17.71
N ARG A 173 1.02 5.70 18.55
CA ARG A 173 1.55 7.06 18.34
C ARG A 173 2.72 7.32 19.26
N ASN A 174 3.68 8.11 18.80
CA ASN A 174 4.76 8.62 19.64
C ASN A 174 4.30 9.85 20.43
N ASP A 175 5.17 10.38 21.30
CA ASP A 175 4.89 11.55 22.15
C ASP A 175 4.53 12.81 21.34
N ALA A 176 4.98 12.89 20.08
CA ALA A 176 4.62 13.96 19.15
C ALA A 176 3.29 13.72 18.39
N GLY A 177 2.51 12.70 18.78
CA GLY A 177 1.24 12.33 18.16
C GLY A 177 1.35 11.72 16.76
N LYS A 178 2.56 11.42 16.26
CA LYS A 178 2.80 10.80 14.95
C LYS A 178 2.77 9.28 15.05
N ILE A 179 2.43 8.59 13.96
CA ILE A 179 2.49 7.13 13.89
C ILE A 179 3.92 6.66 14.15
N ALA A 180 4.10 5.84 15.19
CA ALA A 180 5.38 5.27 15.54
C ALA A 180 5.76 4.17 14.54
N ARG A 181 6.99 4.24 14.03
CA ARG A 181 7.54 3.29 13.06
C ARG A 181 8.94 2.86 13.49
N VAL A 182 9.26 1.62 13.21
CA VAL A 182 10.59 1.05 13.46
C VAL A 182 11.22 0.67 12.13
N GLN A 183 12.52 0.90 12.04
CA GLN A 183 13.36 0.43 10.94
C GLN A 183 14.23 -0.72 11.44
N VAL A 184 14.33 -1.77 10.64
CA VAL A 184 15.12 -2.98 10.94
C VAL A 184 15.95 -3.37 9.72
N SER A 185 17.06 -4.06 9.96
CA SER A 185 17.96 -4.60 8.93
C SER A 185 17.99 -6.13 9.02
N GLY A 186 18.28 -6.80 7.90
CA GLY A 186 18.39 -8.27 7.84
C GLY A 186 17.04 -9.02 7.88
N GLU A 187 15.93 -8.30 7.88
CA GLU A 187 14.58 -8.86 7.95
C GLU A 187 13.85 -8.72 6.60
N ALA A 188 12.85 -9.58 6.35
CA ALA A 188 12.06 -9.54 5.11
C ALA A 188 11.30 -8.21 4.88
N ILE A 189 11.04 -7.47 5.95
CA ILE A 189 10.54 -6.10 5.93
C ILE A 189 11.57 -5.17 6.56
N SER A 190 11.85 -4.03 5.93
CA SER A 190 12.83 -3.06 6.45
C SER A 190 12.22 -2.00 7.36
N THR A 191 10.91 -1.77 7.26
CA THR A 191 10.19 -0.81 8.11
C THR A 191 8.78 -1.31 8.41
N TYR A 192 8.28 -1.03 9.60
CA TYR A 192 6.90 -1.34 10.00
C TYR A 192 6.36 -0.36 11.04
N THR A 193 5.05 -0.41 11.25
CA THR A 193 4.34 0.45 12.21
C THR A 193 4.16 -0.30 13.52
N LEU A 194 4.41 0.36 14.65
CA LEU A 194 4.11 -0.20 15.97
C LEU A 194 2.61 -0.23 16.20
N LEU A 195 2.14 -1.30 16.85
CA LEU A 195 0.73 -1.54 17.10
C LEU A 195 0.38 -1.37 18.58
N GLU A 196 -0.88 -1.08 18.84
CA GLU A 196 -1.49 -1.10 20.17
C GLU A 196 -2.89 -1.72 20.07
N LYS A 197 -3.37 -2.37 21.13
CA LYS A 197 -4.73 -2.91 21.14
C LYS A 197 -5.74 -1.76 21.06
N ALA A 198 -6.81 -1.95 20.30
CA ALA A 198 -7.96 -1.06 20.41
C ALA A 198 -8.58 -1.27 21.79
N SER A 199 -8.53 -0.23 22.63
CA SER A 199 -9.36 -0.11 23.83
C SER A 199 -10.84 -0.12 23.49
#